data_AF-A0A2J0KVE4-F1
#
_entry.id   AF-A0A2J0KVE4-F1
#
_cell.length_a   1.000
_cell.length_b   1.000
_cell.length_c   1.000
_cell.angle_alpha   90.00
_cell.angle_beta   90.00
_cell.angle_gamma   90.00
#
_symmetry.space_group_name_H-M   'P 1'
#
loop_
_entity.id
_entity.type
_entity.pdbx_description
1 polymer ?
#
loop_
_entity_poly.entity_id
_entity_poly.type
_entity_poly.pdbx_seq_one_letter_code
_entity_poly.pdbx_strand_id
1 'polypeptide(L)'
;MKTDWKAVIAALIIGIAIGALGYMRCMPFGEHGFLKNPEKMHQRMMAEFTSKLKLTPDQQQKVSEILADTRAKIDALRKEMHPKFEAIRNFSQAEIRELLTQNQQRRFDELNAKMEARRLKHSKPF
;
A
#
# COMPACT_ATOMS: atom_id res chain seq x y z
N MET A 1 -28.83 -7.84 29.19
CA MET A 1 -28.98 -7.16 27.89
C MET A 1 -28.16 -7.95 26.88
N LYS A 2 -28.79 -8.67 25.95
CA LYS A 2 -28.08 -9.41 24.89
C LYS A 2 -27.75 -8.41 23.80
N THR A 3 -26.49 -8.00 23.69
CA THR A 3 -26.06 -7.14 22.58
C THR A 3 -26.23 -7.96 21.31
N ASP A 4 -27.11 -7.50 20.41
CA ASP A 4 -27.25 -8.12 19.10
C ASP A 4 -25.95 -7.92 18.34
N TRP A 5 -25.13 -8.97 18.31
CA TRP A 5 -23.84 -9.02 17.61
C TRP A 5 -23.93 -8.56 16.14
N LYS A 6 -25.12 -8.67 15.53
CA LYS A 6 -25.45 -8.10 14.22
C LYS A 6 -25.31 -6.57 14.18
N ALA A 7 -25.71 -5.87 15.25
CA ALA A 7 -25.53 -4.42 15.40
C ALA A 7 -24.05 -4.04 15.55
N VAL A 8 -23.25 -4.89 16.22
CA VAL A 8 -21.80 -4.69 16.35
C VAL A 8 -21.10 -4.84 15.00
N ILE A 9 -21.47 -5.86 14.22
CA ILE A 9 -20.93 -6.08 12.87
C ILE A 9 -21.33 -4.94 11.92
N ALA A 10 -22.59 -4.49 11.99
CA ALA A 10 -23.06 -3.35 11.19
C ALA A 10 -22.28 -2.06 11.51
N ALA A 11 -22.03 -1.77 12.79
CA ALA A 11 -21.25 -0.62 13.21
C ALA A 11 -19.78 -0.70 12.74
N LEU A 12 -19.17 -1.89 12.73
CA LEU A 12 -17.80 -2.10 12.25
C LEU A 12 -17.69 -1.86 10.74
N ILE A 13 -18.64 -2.36 9.95
CA ILE A 13 -18.68 -2.15 8.49
C ILE A 13 -18.85 -0.67 8.17
N ILE A 14 -19.69 0.05 8.91
CA ILE A 14 -19.89 1.50 8.76
C ILE A 14 -18.60 2.25 9.13
N GLY A 15 -17.91 1.85 10.20
CA GLY A 15 -16.61 2.41 10.58
C GLY A 15 -15.52 2.22 9.50
N ILE A 16 -15.46 1.04 8.88
CA ILE A 16 -14.54 0.76 7.76
C ILE A 16 -14.91 1.55 6.51
N ALA A 17 -16.21 1.70 6.20
CA ALA A 17 -16.67 2.48 5.05
C ALA A 17 -16.36 3.97 5.22
N ILE A 18 -16.57 4.54 6.41
CA ILE A 18 -16.23 5.93 6.72
C ILE A 18 -14.71 6.12 6.73
N GLY A 19 -13.95 5.16 7.29
CA GLY A 19 -12.48 5.15 7.23
C GLY A 19 -11.95 5.10 5.79
N ALA A 20 -12.55 4.30 4.92
CA ALA A 20 -12.18 4.18 3.51
C ALA A 20 -12.53 5.44 2.70
N LEU A 21 -13.65 6.10 3.00
CA LEU A 21 -14.04 7.37 2.38
C LEU A 21 -13.15 8.53 2.84
N GLY A 22 -12.79 8.58 4.14
CA GLY A 22 -11.81 9.53 4.66
C GLY A 22 -10.42 9.33 4.05
N TYR A 23 -10.00 8.06 3.91
CA TYR A 23 -8.76 7.67 3.22
C TYR A 23 -8.77 8.05 1.74
N MET A 24 -9.91 7.92 1.05
CA MET A 24 -10.08 8.36 -0.34
C MET A 24 -10.03 9.88 -0.51
N ARG A 25 -10.46 10.65 0.49
CA ARG A 25 -10.47 12.12 0.44
C ARG A 25 -9.12 12.75 0.81
N CYS A 26 -8.35 12.12 1.71
CA CYS A 26 -7.07 12.64 2.20
C CYS A 26 -5.84 12.14 1.43
N MET A 27 -5.95 11.09 0.62
CA MET A 27 -4.88 10.73 -0.32
C MET A 27 -5.09 11.44 -1.66
N PRO A 28 -4.04 12.05 -2.25
CA PRO A 28 -4.09 12.53 -3.62
C PRO A 28 -4.08 11.31 -4.56
N PHE A 29 -5.27 10.80 -4.86
CA PHE A 29 -5.51 9.89 -5.99
C PHE A 29 -5.27 10.66 -7.30
N GLY A 30 -4.01 10.95 -7.64
CA GLY A 30 -3.73 11.83 -8.79
C GLY A 30 -2.34 11.74 -9.40
N GLU A 31 -1.28 11.40 -8.65
CA GLU A 31 0.07 11.29 -9.23
C GLU A 31 0.81 10.04 -8.73
N HIS A 32 0.34 8.87 -9.13
CA HIS A 32 1.08 7.59 -9.02
C HIS A 32 2.26 7.50 -10.02
N GLY A 33 2.92 8.62 -10.30
CA GLY A 33 4.17 8.68 -11.07
C GLY A 33 5.42 8.58 -10.19
N PHE A 34 5.32 8.91 -8.89
CA PHE A 34 6.46 8.97 -7.97
C PHE A 34 7.08 7.60 -7.65
N LEU A 35 6.29 6.52 -7.64
CA LEU A 35 6.77 5.17 -7.30
C LEU A 35 7.21 4.33 -8.51
N LYS A 36 6.95 4.77 -9.75
CA LYS A 36 7.17 3.93 -10.95
C LYS A 36 8.64 3.86 -11.37
N ASN A 37 9.39 4.95 -11.20
CA ASN A 37 10.80 5.00 -11.56
C ASN A 37 11.61 5.63 -10.42
N PRO A 38 12.21 4.79 -9.57
CA PRO A 38 12.85 5.27 -8.35
C PRO A 38 14.16 6.04 -8.65
N GLU A 39 14.73 5.87 -9.84
CA GLU A 39 15.86 6.68 -10.32
C GLU A 39 15.43 8.08 -10.74
N LYS A 40 14.27 8.18 -11.40
CA LYS A 40 13.66 9.50 -11.66
C LYS A 40 13.24 10.18 -10.36
N MET A 41 12.84 9.43 -9.34
CA MET A 41 12.52 10.00 -8.02
C MET A 41 13.77 10.55 -7.35
N HIS A 42 14.86 9.77 -7.31
CA HIS A 42 16.15 10.21 -6.78
C HIS A 42 16.66 11.48 -7.49
N GLN A 43 16.63 11.49 -8.82
CA GLN A 43 17.02 12.65 -9.62
C GLN A 43 16.15 13.88 -9.35
N ARG A 44 14.83 13.72 -9.24
CA ARG A 44 13.91 14.81 -8.91
C ARG A 44 14.18 15.38 -7.52
N MET A 45 14.36 14.50 -6.53
CA MET A 45 14.59 14.92 -5.14
C MET A 45 15.94 15.61 -4.99
N MET A 46 16.98 15.10 -5.67
CA MET A 46 18.29 15.76 -5.73
C MET A 46 18.21 17.13 -6.43
N ALA A 47 17.51 17.23 -7.56
CA ALA A 47 17.33 18.49 -8.27
C ALA A 47 16.56 19.52 -7.42
N GLU A 48 15.54 19.09 -6.70
CA GLU A 48 14.77 19.93 -5.79
C GLU A 48 15.62 20.42 -4.62
N PHE A 49 16.37 19.53 -3.96
CA PHE A 49 17.25 19.90 -2.84
C PHE A 49 18.39 20.82 -3.30
N THR A 50 18.97 20.54 -4.46
CA THR A 50 20.01 21.39 -5.05
C THR A 50 19.47 22.79 -5.36
N SER A 51 18.29 22.89 -5.96
CA SER A 51 17.65 24.18 -6.30
C SER A 51 17.26 24.98 -5.04
N LYS A 52 16.61 24.33 -4.07
CA LYS A 52 16.06 25.01 -2.88
C LYS A 52 17.13 25.31 -1.82
N LEU A 53 18.12 24.44 -1.67
CA LEU A 53 19.15 24.53 -0.62
C LEU A 53 20.51 24.99 -1.15
N LYS A 54 20.64 25.17 -2.48
CA LYS A 54 21.88 25.59 -3.15
C LYS A 54 23.07 24.70 -2.78
N LEU A 55 22.86 23.38 -2.86
CA LEU A 55 23.87 22.40 -2.47
C LEU A 55 25.13 22.49 -3.34
N THR A 56 26.30 22.47 -2.70
CA THR A 56 27.59 22.34 -3.38
C THR A 56 27.76 20.92 -3.97
N PRO A 57 28.69 20.70 -4.92
CA PRO A 57 28.95 19.36 -5.47
C PRO A 57 29.21 18.30 -4.39
N ASP A 58 30.02 18.63 -3.38
CA ASP A 58 30.33 17.72 -2.27
C ASP A 58 29.10 17.38 -1.42
N GLN A 59 28.20 18.36 -1.22
CA GLN A 59 26.94 18.14 -0.51
C GLN A 59 25.98 17.26 -1.31
N GLN A 60 25.88 17.48 -2.63
CA GLN A 60 25.06 16.66 -3.51
C GLN A 60 25.51 15.19 -3.49
N GLN A 61 26.82 14.94 -3.50
CA GLN A 61 27.35 13.57 -3.41
C GLN A 61 26.94 12.90 -2.10
N LYS A 62 27.15 13.57 -0.96
CA LYS A 62 26.76 13.03 0.37
C LYS A 62 25.26 12.78 0.48
N VAL A 63 24.43 13.71 -0.02
CA VAL A 63 22.98 13.53 -0.04
C VAL A 63 22.61 12.34 -0.93
N SER A 64 23.27 12.16 -2.08
CA SER A 64 23.00 11.03 -2.97
C SER A 64 23.27 9.69 -2.29
N GLU A 65 24.38 9.58 -1.55
CA GLU A 65 24.72 8.39 -0.78
C GLU A 65 23.68 8.10 0.32
N ILE A 66 23.24 9.11 1.06
CA ILE A 66 22.21 8.98 2.11
C ILE A 66 20.89 8.48 1.51
N LEU A 67 20.48 9.03 0.37
CA LEU A 67 19.23 8.65 -0.29
C LEU A 67 19.29 7.21 -0.85
N ALA A 68 20.45 6.80 -1.37
CA ALA A 68 20.68 5.43 -1.82
C ALA A 68 20.61 4.42 -0.67
N ASP A 69 21.29 4.70 0.45
CA ASP A 69 21.24 3.86 1.66
C ASP A 69 19.83 3.78 2.25
N THR A 70 19.14 4.92 2.35
CA THR A 70 17.75 4.99 2.84
C THR A 70 16.84 4.11 1.99
N ARG A 71 17.01 4.14 0.66
CA ARG A 71 16.23 3.31 -0.24
C ARG A 71 16.51 1.82 -0.03
N ALA A 72 17.76 1.42 0.12
CA ALA A 72 18.12 0.03 0.40
C ALA A 72 17.43 -0.48 1.69
N LYS A 73 17.42 0.34 2.75
CA LYS A 73 16.73 0.02 4.01
C LYS A 73 15.22 -0.12 3.84
N ILE A 74 14.59 0.79 3.10
CA ILE A 74 13.14 0.72 2.81
C ILE A 74 12.81 -0.54 2.00
N ASP A 75 13.62 -0.89 1.00
CA ASP A 75 13.39 -2.07 0.18
C ASP A 75 13.58 -3.36 1.00
N ALA A 76 14.57 -3.40 1.90
CA ALA A 76 14.73 -4.51 2.85
C ALA A 76 13.53 -4.66 3.78
N LEU A 77 13.07 -3.56 4.39
CA LEU A 77 11.88 -3.55 5.25
C LEU A 77 10.63 -4.00 4.49
N ARG A 78 10.46 -3.55 3.23
CA ARG A 78 9.34 -3.98 2.39
C ARG A 78 9.36 -5.50 2.18
N LYS A 79 10.53 -6.08 1.89
CA LYS A 79 10.68 -7.53 1.71
C LYS A 79 10.32 -8.31 2.97
N GLU A 80 10.70 -7.81 4.15
CA GLU A 80 10.38 -8.44 5.42
C GLU A 80 8.88 -8.36 5.76
N MET A 81 8.26 -7.21 5.48
CA MET A 81 6.87 -6.95 5.85
C MET A 81 5.86 -7.53 4.86
N HIS A 82 6.22 -7.66 3.57
CA HIS A 82 5.34 -8.21 2.53
C HIS A 82 4.67 -9.53 2.91
N PRO A 83 5.38 -10.60 3.35
CA PRO A 83 4.74 -11.86 3.72
C PRO A 83 3.80 -11.72 4.93
N LYS A 84 4.08 -10.82 5.87
CA LYS A 84 3.21 -10.57 7.03
C LYS A 84 1.87 -9.96 6.58
N PHE A 85 1.91 -9.00 5.65
CA PHE A 85 0.70 -8.45 5.05
C PHE A 85 -0.09 -9.49 4.24
N GLU A 86 0.60 -10.35 3.48
CA GLU A 86 -0.05 -11.45 2.76
C GLU A 86 -0.77 -12.40 3.70
N ALA A 87 -0.14 -12.79 4.80
CA ALA A 87 -0.74 -13.68 5.78
C ALA A 87 -2.03 -13.09 6.36
N ILE A 88 -2.02 -11.82 6.77
CA ILE A 88 -3.20 -11.13 7.31
C ILE A 88 -4.31 -11.06 6.26
N ARG A 89 -3.97 -10.75 5.00
CA ARG A 89 -4.94 -10.69 3.90
C ARG A 89 -5.58 -12.05 3.66
N ASN A 90 -4.77 -13.11 3.59
CA ASN A 90 -5.24 -14.47 3.36
C ASN A 90 -6.14 -14.95 4.50
N PHE A 91 -5.77 -14.65 5.75
CA PHE A 91 -6.59 -14.92 6.91
C PHE A 91 -7.97 -14.23 6.81
N SER A 92 -8.00 -12.93 6.55
CA SER A 92 -9.26 -12.19 6.40
C SER A 92 -10.12 -12.72 5.24
N GLN A 93 -9.50 -13.11 4.12
CA GLN A 93 -10.24 -13.71 2.99
C GLN A 93 -10.87 -15.06 3.36
N ALA A 94 -10.17 -15.88 4.15
CA ALA A 94 -10.70 -17.16 4.62
C ALA A 94 -11.92 -16.96 5.53
N GLU A 95 -11.80 -16.10 6.56
CA GLU A 95 -12.90 -15.79 7.48
C GLU A 95 -14.13 -15.24 6.75
N ILE A 96 -13.93 -14.33 5.79
CA ILE A 96 -15.04 -13.79 4.97
C ILE A 96 -15.67 -14.92 4.15
N ARG A 97 -14.87 -15.79 3.53
CA ARG A 97 -15.35 -16.88 2.68
C ARG A 97 -16.25 -17.85 3.43
N GLU A 98 -15.95 -18.15 4.70
CA GLU A 98 -16.73 -19.07 5.53
C GLU A 98 -18.15 -18.56 5.79
N LEU A 99 -18.36 -17.24 5.79
CA LEU A 99 -19.67 -16.62 5.98
C LEU A 99 -20.53 -16.59 4.71
N LEU A 100 -19.96 -16.94 3.55
CA LEU A 100 -20.62 -16.83 2.25
C LEU A 100 -21.28 -18.14 1.82
N THR A 101 -22.42 -18.03 1.14
CA THR A 101 -23.04 -19.15 0.42
C THR A 101 -22.16 -19.59 -0.75
N GLN A 102 -22.31 -20.83 -1.26
CA GLN A 102 -21.51 -21.33 -2.40
C GLN A 102 -21.52 -20.39 -3.62
N ASN A 103 -22.69 -19.82 -3.97
CA ASN A 103 -22.79 -18.90 -5.11
C ASN A 103 -22.03 -17.58 -4.85
N GLN A 104 -22.04 -17.09 -3.61
CA GLN A 104 -21.29 -15.89 -3.22
C GLN A 104 -19.78 -16.17 -3.16
N GLN A 105 -19.37 -17.36 -2.71
CA GLN A 105 -17.96 -17.78 -2.67
C GLN A 105 -17.33 -17.76 -4.06
N ARG A 106 -18.02 -18.30 -5.08
CA ARG A 106 -17.54 -18.25 -6.47
C ARG A 106 -17.29 -16.82 -6.94
N ARG A 107 -18.24 -15.91 -6.70
CA ARG A 107 -18.10 -14.49 -7.06
C ARG A 107 -16.99 -13.80 -6.27
N PHE A 108 -16.82 -14.15 -5.00
CA PHE A 108 -15.76 -13.63 -4.14
C PHE A 108 -14.37 -14.05 -4.64
N ASP A 109 -14.20 -15.30 -5.06
CA ASP A 109 -12.95 -15.80 -5.65
C ASP A 109 -12.58 -15.05 -6.92
N GLU A 110 -13.54 -14.83 -7.82
CA GLU A 110 -13.31 -14.06 -9.03
C GLU A 110 -12.88 -12.63 -8.75
N LEU A 111 -13.48 -11.98 -7.73
CA LEU A 111 -13.09 -10.64 -7.30
C LEU A 111 -11.67 -10.64 -6.74
N ASN A 112 -11.32 -11.59 -5.88
CA ASN A 112 -9.99 -11.73 -5.32
C ASN A 112 -8.93 -11.99 -6.40
N ALA A 113 -9.22 -12.88 -7.35
CA ALA A 113 -8.32 -13.16 -8.47
C ALA A 113 -8.09 -11.92 -9.35
N LYS A 114 -9.12 -11.12 -9.64
CA LYS A 114 -8.99 -9.85 -10.37
C LYS A 114 -8.14 -8.83 -9.61
N MET A 115 -8.32 -8.73 -8.29
CA MET A 115 -7.51 -7.84 -7.45
C MET A 115 -6.05 -8.30 -7.41
N GLU A 116 -5.80 -9.60 -7.28
CA GLU A 116 -4.46 -10.20 -7.29
C GLU A 116 -3.75 -9.94 -8.62
N ALA A 117 -4.41 -10.18 -9.75
CA ALA A 117 -3.86 -9.92 -11.08
C ALA A 117 -3.49 -8.43 -11.27
N ARG A 118 -4.33 -7.51 -10.77
CA ARG A 118 -4.03 -6.07 -10.78
C ARG A 118 -2.82 -5.76 -9.90
N ARG A 119 -2.71 -6.40 -8.73
CA ARG A 119 -1.57 -6.21 -7.82
C ARG A 119 -0.28 -6.70 -8.45
N LEU A 120 -0.26 -7.92 -9.01
CA LEU A 120 0.91 -8.47 -9.68
C LEU A 120 1.35 -7.63 -10.88
N LYS A 121 0.41 -7.00 -11.59
CA LYS A 121 0.72 -6.06 -12.68
C LYS A 121 1.41 -4.77 -12.20
N HIS A 122 1.17 -4.34 -10.96
CA HIS A 122 1.73 -3.10 -10.39
C HIS A 122 2.87 -3.34 -9.40
N SER A 123 3.03 -4.56 -8.90
CA SER A 123 4.12 -4.98 -8.03
C SER A 123 5.34 -5.28 -8.89
N LYS A 124 6.50 -4.70 -8.57
CA LYS A 124 7.76 -5.17 -9.16
C LYS A 124 8.13 -6.52 -8.52
N PRO A 125 8.73 -7.47 -9.25
CA PRO A 125 9.30 -8.67 -8.62
C PRO A 125 10.29 -8.23 -7.53
N PHE A 126 10.13 -8.80 -6.33
CA PHE A 126 10.96 -8.50 -5.16
C PHE A 126 12.36 -9.09 -5.29
#